data_AF-A0A1G7JP93-F1
#
_entry.id   AF-A0A1G7JP93-F1
#
_cell.length_a   1.000
_cell.length_b   1.000
_cell.length_c   1.000
_cell.angle_alpha   90.00
_cell.angle_beta   90.00
_cell.angle_gamma   90.00
#
_symmetry.space_group_name_H-M   'P 1'
#
loop_
_entity.id
_entity.type
_entity.pdbx_description
1 polymer ?
#
loop_
_entity_poly.entity_id
_entity_poly.type
_entity_poly.pdbx_seq_one_letter_code
_entity_poly.pdbx_strand_id
1 'polypeptide(L)' 'MEKQKINELINKAKSSNQQKTIQKIVPVTTKKIEEVQFSFYLEKVLLKKIKLKALQEDTSMKQIVNDAIKDSLK' A
#
# COMPACT_ATOMS: atom_id res chain seq x y z
N MET A 1 -0.23 42.44 -41.57
CA MET A 1 -0.89 41.19 -42.02
C MET A 1 0.00 39.94 -41.84
N GLU A 2 1.33 40.02 -41.98
CA GLU A 2 2.21 38.83 -41.83
C GLU A 2 2.45 38.34 -40.39
N LYS A 3 2.55 39.25 -39.41
CA LYS A 3 2.77 38.88 -38.00
C LYS A 3 1.64 38.04 -37.40
N GLN A 4 0.42 38.17 -37.92
CA GLN A 4 -0.75 37.41 -37.47
C GLN A 4 -0.64 35.93 -37.86
N LYS A 5 -0.14 35.61 -39.07
CA LYS A 5 0.09 34.23 -39.53
C LYS A 5 1.14 33.49 -38.70
N ILE A 6 2.19 34.18 -38.28
CA ILE A 6 3.25 33.57 -37.46
C ILE A 6 2.72 33.21 -36.07
N ASN A 7 1.90 34.07 -35.46
CA ASN A 7 1.27 33.78 -34.18
C ASN A 7 0.27 32.61 -34.26
N GLU A 8 -0.47 32.49 -35.36
CA GLU A 8 -1.35 31.33 -35.59
C GLU A 8 -0.58 30.01 -35.68
N LEU A 9 0.56 30.01 -36.38
CA LEU A 9 1.44 28.85 -36.48
C LEU A 9 2.05 28.45 -35.12
N ILE A 10 2.48 29.43 -34.32
CA ILE A 10 3.01 29.21 -32.97
C ILE A 10 1.93 28.63 -32.05
N ASN A 11 0.71 29.16 -32.10
CA ASN A 11 -0.39 28.67 -31.28
C ASN A 11 -0.82 27.25 -31.66
N LYS A 12 -0.78 26.92 -32.96
CA LYS A 12 -1.06 25.57 -33.46
C LYS A 12 0.02 24.55 -33.08
N ALA A 13 1.29 24.96 -33.04
CA ALA A 13 2.37 24.12 -32.56
C ALA A 13 2.28 23.86 -31.03
N LYS A 14 1.91 24.89 -30.25
CA LYS A 14 1.72 24.79 -28.80
C LYS A 14 0.52 23.93 -28.41
N SER A 15 -0.56 23.93 -29.19
CA SER A 15 -1.74 23.09 -28.95
C SER A 15 -1.51 21.62 -29.32
N SER A 16 -0.68 21.35 -30.33
CA SER A 16 -0.28 19.99 -30.73
C SER A 16 0.54 19.28 -29.64
N ASN A 17 1.35 20.03 -28.90
CA ASN A 17 2.28 19.49 -27.91
C ASN A 17 1.71 19.45 -26.47
N GLN A 18 0.38 19.31 -26.35
CA GLN A 18 -0.24 18.96 -25.08
C GLN A 18 0.22 17.55 -24.70
N GLN A 19 1.35 17.47 -24.00
CA GLN A 19 1.81 16.30 -23.28
C GLN A 19 0.69 15.91 -22.31
N LYS A 20 -0.25 15.08 -22.78
CA LYS A 20 -1.16 14.37 -21.92
C LYS A 20 -0.25 13.58 -21.00
N THR A 21 -0.22 13.96 -19.73
CA THR A 21 0.44 13.21 -18.67
C THR A 21 -0.30 11.88 -18.56
N ILE A 22 0.05 10.92 -19.42
CA ILE A 22 -0.47 9.57 -19.36
C ILE A 22 0.10 9.00 -18.07
N GLN A 23 -0.73 8.92 -17.03
CA GLN A 23 -0.37 8.24 -15.81
C GLN A 23 -0.05 6.79 -16.17
N LYS A 24 1.19 6.38 -15.91
CA LYS A 24 1.62 5.01 -16.08
C LYS A 24 0.90 4.15 -15.04
N ILE A 25 -0.19 3.50 -15.44
CA ILE A 25 -0.81 2.46 -14.62
C ILE A 25 0.11 1.24 -14.60
N VAL A 26 0.57 0.87 -13.41
CA VAL A 26 1.31 -0.37 -13.19
C VAL A 26 0.36 -1.39 -12.55
N PRO A 27 0.34 -2.65 -13.03
CA PRO A 27 -0.43 -3.71 -12.39
C PRO A 27 0.00 -3.87 -10.94
N VAL A 28 -0.95 -3.87 -10.02
CA VAL A 28 -0.68 -4.29 -8.65
C VAL A 28 -0.48 -5.79 -8.68
N THR A 29 0.76 -6.25 -8.54
CA THR A 29 1.08 -7.66 -8.37
C THR A 29 0.39 -8.18 -7.12
N THR A 30 -0.71 -8.93 -7.29
CA THR A 30 -1.36 -9.66 -6.23
C THR A 30 -0.49 -10.87 -5.89
N LYS A 31 0.33 -10.73 -4.84
CA LYS A 31 1.00 -11.90 -4.26
C LYS A 31 -0.09 -12.85 -3.76
N LYS A 32 -0.06 -14.13 -4.17
CA LYS A 32 -0.81 -15.17 -3.47
C LYS A 32 -0.13 -15.35 -2.11
N ILE A 33 -0.75 -14.80 -1.08
CA ILE A 33 -0.33 -14.98 0.31
C ILE A 33 -1.35 -15.94 0.93
N GLU A 34 -0.89 -16.98 1.62
CA GLU A 34 -1.78 -17.95 2.31
C GLU A 34 -2.41 -17.38 3.59
N GLU A 35 -2.18 -16.10 3.87
CA GLU A 35 -2.64 -15.43 5.08
C GLU A 35 -3.72 -14.40 4.76
N VAL A 36 -4.75 -14.36 5.60
CA VAL A 36 -5.84 -13.37 5.54
C VAL A 36 -5.69 -12.39 6.70
N GLN A 37 -5.93 -11.11 6.43
CA GLN A 37 -5.96 -10.09 7.48
C GLN A 37 -7.17 -10.31 8.40
N PHE A 38 -6.92 -10.32 9.71
CA PHE A 38 -7.95 -10.42 10.73
C PHE A 38 -7.72 -9.35 11.80
N SER A 39 -8.80 -8.67 12.22
CA SER A 39 -8.75 -7.54 13.15
C SER A 39 -9.89 -7.62 14.15
N PHE A 40 -9.57 -7.45 15.44
CA PHE A 40 -10.52 -7.40 16.53
C PHE A 40 -9.97 -6.55 17.69
N TYR A 41 -10.84 -6.14 18.61
CA TYR A 41 -10.43 -5.44 19.82
C TYR A 41 -9.91 -6.39 20.88
N LEU A 42 -8.81 -6.02 21.53
CA LEU A 42 -8.16 -6.80 22.57
C LEU A 42 -7.92 -5.92 23.80
N GLU A 43 -8.01 -6.51 24.99
CA GLU A 43 -7.81 -5.79 26.25
C GLU A 43 -6.42 -5.14 26.29
N LYS A 44 -6.35 -3.88 26.74
CA LYS A 44 -5.08 -3.12 26.79
C LYS A 44 -3.99 -3.85 27.59
N VAL A 45 -4.37 -4.50 28.69
CA VAL A 45 -3.43 -5.24 29.54
C VAL A 45 -2.92 -6.49 28.82
N LEU A 46 -3.79 -7.20 28.11
CA LEU A 46 -3.40 -8.38 27.34
C LEU A 46 -2.44 -8.01 26.21
N LEU A 47 -2.69 -6.90 25.50
CA LEU A 47 -1.79 -6.42 24.44
C LEU A 47 -0.39 -6.12 24.98
N LYS A 48 -0.30 -5.51 26.16
CA LYS A 48 1.00 -5.23 26.83
C LYS A 48 1.73 -6.53 27.16
N LYS A 49 1.03 -7.54 27.68
CA LYS A 49 1.61 -8.85 28.01
C LYS A 49 2.14 -9.56 26.77
N ILE A 50 1.38 -9.56 25.68
CA ILE A 50 1.80 -10.16 24.39
C ILE A 50 3.08 -9.49 23.88
N LYS A 51 3.16 -8.15 23.95
CA LYS A 51 4.36 -7.40 23.54
C LYS A 51 5.58 -7.75 24.38
N LEU A 52 5.44 -7.83 25.69
CA LEU A 52 6.55 -8.20 26.58
C LEU A 52 7.03 -9.62 26.30
N LYS A 53 6.10 -10.57 26.11
CA LYS A 53 6.44 -11.95 25.76
C LYS A 53 7.19 -12.04 24.43
N ALA A 54 6.75 -11.29 23.42
CA ALA A 54 7.42 -11.21 22.11
C ALA A 54 8.88 -10.75 22.24
N LEU A 55 9.14 -9.75 23.08
CA LEU A 55 10.50 -9.26 23.36
C LEU A 55 11.34 -10.30 24.11
N GLN A 56 10.75 -11.02 25.07
CA GLN A 56 11.46 -12.03 25.86
C GLN A 56 11.84 -13.27 25.04
N GLU A 57 10.99 -13.68 24.11
CA GLU A 57 11.18 -14.87 23.27
C GLU A 57 11.86 -14.56 21.93
N ASP A 58 12.34 -13.33 21.73
CA ASP A 58 12.93 -12.83 20.47
C ASP A 58 12.07 -13.22 19.24
N THR A 59 10.77 -13.02 19.36
CA THR A 59 9.79 -13.44 18.35
C THR A 59 8.79 -12.33 18.04
N SER A 60 7.95 -12.54 17.03
CA SER A 60 6.91 -11.58 16.67
C SER A 60 5.62 -11.81 17.45
N MET A 61 4.87 -10.73 17.71
CA MET A 61 3.52 -10.85 18.29
C MET A 61 2.59 -11.71 17.43
N LYS A 62 2.74 -11.67 16.10
CA LYS A 62 1.98 -12.49 15.16
C LYS A 62 2.21 -13.98 15.42
N GLN A 63 3.47 -14.38 15.62
CA GLN A 63 3.85 -15.77 15.93
C GLN A 63 3.14 -16.22 17.21
N ILE A 64 3.27 -15.45 18.30
CA ILE A 64 2.65 -15.75 19.60
C ILE A 64 1.14 -15.92 19.48
N VAL A 65 0.46 -14.99 18.78
CA VAL A 65 -0.99 -15.03 18.63
C VAL A 65 -1.41 -16.25 17.79
N ASN A 66 -0.74 -16.51 16.67
CA ASN A 66 -1.07 -17.65 15.82
C ASN A 66 -0.83 -18.99 16.53
N ASP A 67 0.26 -19.12 17.29
CA ASP A 67 0.58 -20.36 18.00
C ASP A 67 -0.40 -20.60 19.15
N ALA A 68 -0.77 -19.55 19.91
CA ALA A 68 -1.81 -19.65 20.93
C ALA A 68 -3.18 -20.05 20.34
N ILE A 69 -3.56 -19.48 19.20
CA ILE A 69 -4.80 -19.86 18.50
C ILE A 69 -4.73 -21.32 18.05
N LYS A 70 -3.64 -21.76 17.42
CA LYS A 70 -3.45 -23.15 17.01
C LYS A 70 -3.53 -24.11 18.18
N ASP A 71 -2.88 -23.78 19.29
CA ASP A 71 -2.89 -24.61 20.51
C ASP A 71 -4.28 -24.68 21.15
N SER A 72 -5.08 -23.61 21.07
CA SER A 72 -6.47 -23.60 21.56
C SER A 72 -7.46 -24.41 20.70
N LEU A 73 -7.09 -24.70 19.44
CA LEU A 73 -7.92 -25.41 18.46
C LEU A 73 -7.50 -26.88 18.28
N LYS A 74 -6.48 -27.34 19.01
CA LYS A 74 -6.11 -28.76 19.12
C LYS A 74 -7.02 -29.47 20.12
#